data_AF-A0A7Y8GJV2-F1
#
_entry.id   AF-A0A7Y8GJV2-F1
#
_cell.length_a   1.000
_cell.length_b   1.000
_cell.length_c   1.000
_cell.angle_alpha   90.00
_cell.angle_beta   90.00
_cell.angle_gamma   90.00
#
_symmetry.space_group_name_H-M   'P 1'
#
loop_
_entity.id
_entity.type
_entity.pdbx_description
1 polymer ?
#
loop_
_entity_poly.entity_id
_entity_poly.type
_entity_poly.pdbx_seq_one_letter_code
_entity_poly.pdbx_strand_id
1 'polypeptide(L)'
;MEETLSSTFMRTKGKPISFNGKTIVAIMEIKITEPRTVFSVRRLGATNGRVQGLALKMMGGQIVVEGSGNGCPEIVLWSDTSPDALEIEVFSKGGNVLKIWNVWKSAFGMNAWVGNAGIHVHGTDGTMTLECSDGVGDVDFSDYVVVVEKR
;
A
#
# COMPACT_ATOMS: atom_id res chain seq x y z
N MET A 1 16.24 -22.90 -4.26
CA MET A 1 15.14 -21.92 -4.31
C MET A 1 15.76 -20.60 -3.93
N GLU A 2 15.67 -19.60 -4.79
CA GLU A 2 16.20 -18.27 -4.51
C GLU A 2 15.38 -17.63 -3.37
N GLU A 3 16.02 -16.90 -2.47
CA GLU A 3 15.34 -16.27 -1.33
C GLU A 3 14.50 -15.08 -1.83
N THR A 4 13.19 -15.12 -1.57
CA THR A 4 12.29 -14.02 -1.96
C THR A 4 12.10 -13.02 -0.83
N LEU A 5 11.62 -11.81 -1.15
CA LEU A 5 11.25 -10.83 -0.11
C LEU A 5 10.24 -11.40 0.89
N SER A 6 9.21 -12.11 0.41
CA SER A 6 8.19 -12.74 1.26
C SER A 6 8.79 -13.75 2.25
N SER A 7 9.75 -14.57 1.81
CA SER A 7 10.42 -15.53 2.69
C SER A 7 11.25 -14.84 3.78
N THR A 8 11.86 -13.71 3.44
CA THR A 8 12.61 -12.88 4.40
C THR A 8 11.67 -12.20 5.40
N PHE A 9 10.53 -11.68 4.95
CA PHE A 9 9.49 -11.14 5.84
C PHE A 9 8.96 -12.22 6.79
N MET A 10 8.73 -13.44 6.32
CA MET A 10 8.31 -14.55 7.19
C MET A 10 9.34 -14.82 8.29
N ARG A 11 10.63 -14.93 7.93
CA ARG A 11 11.73 -15.16 8.89
C ARG A 11 11.86 -14.04 9.92
N THR A 12 11.64 -12.80 9.48
CA THR A 12 11.74 -11.59 10.33
C THR A 12 10.44 -11.25 11.05
N LYS A 13 9.39 -12.07 10.89
CA LYS A 13 8.04 -11.84 11.46
C LYS A 13 7.45 -10.50 11.03
N GLY A 14 7.63 -10.14 9.76
CA GLY A 14 7.08 -8.94 9.14
C GLY A 14 7.84 -7.64 9.45
N LYS A 15 9.01 -7.72 10.09
CA LYS A 15 9.84 -6.53 10.33
C LYS A 15 10.37 -5.97 9.00
N PRO A 16 10.66 -4.65 8.94
CA PRO A 16 11.37 -4.07 7.81
C PRO A 16 12.68 -4.81 7.52
N ILE A 17 13.01 -4.93 6.25
CA ILE A 17 14.22 -5.62 5.76
C ILE A 17 15.08 -4.65 4.94
N SER A 18 16.38 -4.91 4.87
CA SER A 18 17.29 -4.18 3.98
C SER A 18 17.48 -4.97 2.69
N PHE A 19 17.22 -4.34 1.55
CA PHE A 19 17.42 -4.92 0.22
C PHE A 19 18.08 -3.86 -0.69
N ASN A 20 19.26 -4.14 -1.23
CA ASN A 20 20.04 -3.21 -2.06
C ASN A 20 20.18 -1.79 -1.45
N GLY A 21 20.39 -1.71 -0.13
CA GLY A 21 20.53 -0.45 0.61
C GLY A 21 19.22 0.32 0.84
N LYS A 22 18.07 -0.23 0.41
CA LYS A 22 16.73 0.31 0.65
C LYS A 22 16.06 -0.43 1.81
N THR A 23 15.29 0.30 2.62
CA THR A 23 14.41 -0.29 3.64
C THR A 23 13.10 -0.69 3.00
N ILE A 24 12.79 -1.98 3.01
CA ILE A 24 11.59 -2.53 2.40
C ILE A 24 10.65 -3.05 3.49
N VAL A 25 9.37 -2.76 3.32
CA VAL A 25 8.29 -3.24 4.21
C VAL A 25 7.25 -4.02 3.42
N ALA A 26 6.61 -4.99 4.07
CA ALA A 26 5.44 -5.66 3.49
C ALA A 26 4.16 -4.82 3.63
N ILE A 27 4.11 -3.99 4.68
CA ILE A 27 2.98 -3.14 5.04
C ILE A 27 3.55 -1.82 5.57
N MET A 28 3.09 -0.70 5.02
CA MET A 28 3.31 0.62 5.61
C MET A 28 2.22 0.88 6.66
N GLU A 29 2.62 1.40 7.81
CA GLU A 29 1.72 1.72 8.92
C GLU A 29 1.76 3.22 9.22
N ILE A 30 0.59 3.87 9.18
CA ILE A 30 0.43 5.28 9.55
C ILE A 30 -0.44 5.35 10.81
N LYS A 31 0.08 5.98 11.87
CA LYS A 31 -0.71 6.23 13.07
C LYS A 31 -1.70 7.36 12.81
N ILE A 32 -2.98 7.08 13.01
CA ILE A 32 -4.08 8.04 12.93
C ILE A 32 -4.43 8.46 14.35
N THR A 33 -4.03 9.67 14.74
CA THR A 33 -4.28 10.24 16.07
C THR A 33 -5.59 11.01 16.15
N GLU A 34 -5.98 11.63 15.04
CA GLU A 34 -7.20 12.43 14.97
C GLU A 34 -8.43 11.55 14.67
N PRO A 35 -9.64 11.93 15.13
CA PRO A 35 -10.87 11.21 14.79
C PRO A 35 -11.12 11.11 13.29
N ARG A 36 -10.64 12.10 12.53
CA ARG A 36 -10.71 12.19 11.07
C ARG A 36 -9.37 12.69 10.54
N THR A 37 -8.83 12.04 9.52
CA THR A 37 -7.65 12.50 8.76
C THR A 37 -7.91 12.33 7.28
N VAL A 38 -7.56 13.34 6.47
CA VAL A 38 -7.71 13.29 5.02
C VAL A 38 -6.35 12.99 4.38
N PHE A 39 -6.34 12.09 3.41
CA PHE A 39 -5.16 11.82 2.60
C PHE A 39 -5.47 12.04 1.12
N SER A 40 -4.55 12.69 0.42
CA SER A 40 -4.49 12.61 -1.04
C SER A 40 -3.68 11.38 -1.42
N VAL A 41 -4.25 10.55 -2.31
CA VAL A 41 -3.58 9.39 -2.89
C VAL A 41 -3.40 9.63 -4.38
N ARG A 42 -2.17 9.55 -4.86
CA ARG A 42 -1.83 9.80 -6.26
C ARG A 42 -0.94 8.72 -6.84
N ARG A 43 -1.45 7.97 -7.81
CA ARG A 43 -0.71 7.00 -8.62
C ARG A 43 0.21 7.74 -9.59
N LEU A 44 1.51 7.43 -9.55
CA LEU A 44 2.51 7.97 -10.47
C LEU A 44 2.78 7.02 -11.64
N GLY A 45 2.63 5.71 -11.41
CA GLY A 45 2.87 4.69 -12.43
C GLY A 45 2.39 3.32 -11.98
N ALA A 46 2.05 2.49 -12.98
CA ALA A 46 1.75 1.08 -12.81
C ALA A 46 2.23 0.33 -14.05
N THR A 47 2.80 -0.85 -13.88
CA THR A 47 3.14 -1.74 -15.00
C THR A 47 1.88 -2.15 -15.75
N ASN A 48 2.02 -2.34 -17.07
CA ASN A 48 0.92 -2.80 -17.93
C ASN A 48 0.79 -4.34 -17.95
N GLY A 49 1.72 -5.07 -17.33
CA GLY A 49 1.70 -6.54 -17.33
C GLY A 49 0.59 -7.16 -16.49
N ARG A 50 0.10 -6.42 -15.49
CA ARG A 50 -1.01 -6.83 -14.60
C ARG A 50 -1.62 -5.62 -13.93
N VAL A 51 -2.90 -5.72 -13.56
CA VAL A 51 -3.57 -4.65 -12.81
C VAL A 51 -2.98 -4.58 -11.41
N GLN A 52 -2.42 -3.43 -11.07
CA GLN A 52 -1.84 -3.12 -9.76
C GLN A 52 -2.88 -2.41 -8.89
N GLY A 53 -2.68 -2.37 -7.58
CA GLY A 53 -3.58 -1.67 -6.67
C GLY A 53 -2.95 -1.34 -5.34
N LEU A 54 -3.56 -0.37 -4.66
CA LEU A 54 -3.22 -0.01 -3.29
C LEU A 54 -4.34 -0.47 -2.35
N ALA A 55 -4.05 -1.44 -1.49
CA ALA A 55 -4.97 -1.82 -0.42
C ALA A 55 -4.74 -0.94 0.80
N LEU A 56 -5.83 -0.43 1.36
CA LEU A 56 -5.83 0.40 2.56
C LEU A 56 -6.80 -0.20 3.58
N LYS A 57 -6.34 -0.36 4.82
CA LYS A 57 -7.15 -0.90 5.91
C LYS A 57 -7.01 -0.08 7.17
N MET A 58 -8.13 0.40 7.67
CA MET A 58 -8.19 1.13 8.93
C MET A 58 -8.50 0.16 10.07
N MET A 59 -7.58 0.06 11.04
CA MET A 59 -7.82 -0.71 12.26
C MET A 59 -8.82 0.05 13.15
N GLY A 60 -9.95 -0.54 13.52
CA GLY A 60 -10.91 0.10 14.42
C GLY A 60 -11.51 1.41 13.87
N GLY A 61 -11.81 1.46 12.57
CA GLY A 61 -12.27 2.67 11.90
C GLY A 61 -12.85 2.39 10.52
N GLN A 62 -12.98 3.44 9.72
CA GLN A 62 -13.52 3.38 8.36
C GLN A 62 -12.75 4.30 7.43
N ILE A 63 -12.72 3.94 6.16
CA ILE A 63 -12.18 4.71 5.05
C ILE A 63 -13.36 5.06 4.16
N VAL A 64 -13.49 6.35 3.83
CA VAL A 64 -14.48 6.87 2.89
C VAL A 64 -13.72 7.39 1.68
N VAL A 65 -14.10 6.92 0.49
CA VAL A 65 -13.63 7.49 -0.78
C VAL A 65 -14.65 8.52 -1.22
N GLU A 66 -14.21 9.67 -1.72
CA GLU A 66 -15.13 10.67 -2.26
C GLU A 66 -16.11 10.04 -3.27
N GLY A 67 -17.41 10.28 -3.07
CA GLY A 67 -18.47 9.73 -3.93
C GLY A 67 -18.87 8.27 -3.66
N SER A 68 -18.23 7.53 -2.74
CA SER A 68 -18.62 6.13 -2.43
C SER A 68 -19.82 6.00 -1.48
N GLY A 69 -20.24 7.09 -0.84
CA GLY A 69 -21.38 7.15 0.08
C GLY A 69 -21.08 6.60 1.48
N ASN A 70 -20.80 5.30 1.60
CA ASN A 70 -20.55 4.64 2.89
C ASN A 70 -19.07 4.33 3.10
N GLY A 71 -18.63 4.42 4.36
CA GLY A 71 -17.27 4.06 4.77
C GLY A 71 -17.07 2.54 4.93
N CYS A 72 -15.90 2.06 4.52
CA CYS A 72 -15.49 0.66 4.62
C CYS A 72 -14.21 0.52 5.46
N PRO A 73 -14.04 -0.53 6.27
CA PRO A 73 -12.81 -0.72 7.04
C PRO A 73 -11.60 -1.03 6.16
N GLU A 74 -11.82 -1.50 4.93
CA GLU A 74 -10.80 -1.86 3.96
C GLU A 74 -11.29 -1.54 2.55
N ILE A 75 -10.41 -0.96 1.74
CA ILE A 75 -10.66 -0.64 0.33
C ILE A 75 -9.43 -1.01 -0.51
N VAL A 76 -9.64 -1.20 -1.81
CA VAL A 76 -8.54 -1.34 -2.77
C VAL A 76 -8.73 -0.32 -3.89
N LEU A 77 -7.72 0.52 -4.08
CA LEU A 77 -7.64 1.49 -5.18
C LEU A 77 -6.91 0.81 -6.35
N TRP A 78 -7.67 0.22 -7.26
CA TRP A 78 -7.12 -0.49 -8.42
C TRP A 78 -6.68 0.45 -9.53
N SER A 79 -5.62 0.10 -10.25
CA SER A 79 -5.08 0.91 -11.33
C SER A 79 -6.03 1.06 -12.53
N ASP A 80 -6.94 0.11 -12.70
CA ASP A 80 -7.90 0.06 -13.81
C ASP A 80 -9.26 0.71 -13.49
N THR A 81 -9.62 0.88 -12.21
CA THR A 81 -10.93 1.44 -11.82
C THR A 81 -10.85 2.69 -10.95
N SER A 82 -9.72 2.95 -10.30
CA SER A 82 -9.48 4.16 -9.52
C SER A 82 -8.87 5.25 -10.39
N PRO A 83 -9.29 6.52 -10.25
CA PRO A 83 -8.59 7.64 -10.88
C PRO A 83 -7.13 7.71 -10.40
N ASP A 84 -6.29 8.39 -11.18
CA ASP A 84 -4.87 8.56 -10.83
C ASP A 84 -4.68 9.36 -9.54
N ALA A 85 -5.60 10.26 -9.23
CA ALA A 85 -5.61 11.02 -7.98
C ALA A 85 -7.01 11.03 -7.37
N LEU A 86 -7.08 10.85 -6.05
CA LEU A 86 -8.30 11.01 -5.26
C LEU A 86 -7.96 11.42 -3.83
N GLU A 87 -8.98 11.83 -3.09
CA GLU A 87 -8.91 11.99 -1.65
C GLU A 87 -9.66 10.86 -0.94
N ILE A 88 -9.11 10.44 0.19
CA ILE A 88 -9.75 9.52 1.12
C ILE A 88 -9.85 10.17 2.48
N GLU A 89 -10.95 9.91 3.16
CA GLU A 89 -11.12 10.26 4.56
C GLU A 89 -10.98 9.01 5.42
N VAL A 90 -10.12 9.10 6.43
CA VAL A 90 -9.85 8.01 7.37
C VAL A 90 -10.39 8.41 8.73
N PHE A 91 -11.36 7.65 9.20
CA PHE A 91 -12.00 7.83 10.49
C PHE A 91 -11.49 6.78 11.47
N SER A 92 -11.06 7.21 12.65
CA SER A 92 -10.47 6.34 13.67
C SER A 92 -11.24 6.44 14.99
N LYS A 93 -11.55 5.30 15.61
CA LYS A 93 -12.09 5.26 16.98
C LYS A 93 -10.95 5.10 17.98
N GLY A 94 -10.59 6.17 18.68
CA GLY A 94 -9.64 6.12 19.80
C GLY A 94 -8.15 6.08 19.42
N GLY A 95 -7.81 6.50 18.20
CA GLY A 95 -6.44 6.48 17.71
C GLY A 95 -5.99 5.07 17.34
N ASN A 96 -5.66 4.84 16.06
CA ASN A 96 -5.37 3.50 15.54
C ASN A 96 -4.40 3.59 14.36
N VAL A 97 -4.18 2.49 13.64
CA VAL A 97 -3.26 2.39 12.52
C VAL A 97 -4.02 2.23 11.20
N LEU A 98 -3.67 3.05 10.23
CA LEU A 98 -3.95 2.81 8.81
C LEU A 98 -2.83 1.95 8.24
N LYS A 99 -3.18 0.77 7.74
CA LYS A 99 -2.25 -0.14 7.05
C LYS A 99 -2.40 0.01 5.55
N ILE A 100 -1.27 0.06 4.84
CA ILE A 100 -1.22 0.25 3.39
C ILE A 100 -0.28 -0.79 2.79
N TRP A 101 -0.71 -1.48 1.73
CA TRP A 101 0.14 -2.39 0.97
C TRP A 101 -0.22 -2.48 -0.51
N ASN A 102 0.72 -2.93 -1.35
CA ASN A 102 0.45 -3.17 -2.77
C ASN A 102 -0.22 -4.52 -3.01
N VAL A 103 -1.10 -4.56 -4.00
CA VAL A 103 -1.79 -5.76 -4.47
C VAL A 103 -1.78 -5.81 -5.99
N TRP A 104 -1.94 -7.00 -6.57
CA TRP A 104 -2.07 -7.17 -8.01
C TRP A 104 -3.06 -8.27 -8.37
N LYS A 105 -3.64 -8.18 -9.57
CA LYS A 105 -4.50 -9.23 -10.13
C LYS A 105 -3.66 -10.32 -10.81
N SER A 106 -4.13 -11.55 -10.70
CA SER A 106 -3.66 -12.72 -11.43
C SER A 106 -4.86 -13.50 -11.98
N ALA A 107 -4.61 -14.57 -12.73
CA ALA A 107 -5.65 -15.51 -13.15
C ALA A 107 -6.45 -16.11 -11.97
N PHE A 108 -5.87 -16.12 -10.75
CA PHE A 108 -6.48 -16.68 -9.54
C PHE A 108 -7.05 -15.61 -8.60
N GLY A 109 -7.12 -14.35 -9.03
CA GLY A 109 -7.64 -13.23 -8.23
C GLY A 109 -6.55 -12.30 -7.69
N MET A 110 -6.87 -11.60 -6.59
CA MET A 110 -6.00 -10.64 -5.92
C MET A 110 -4.89 -11.34 -5.14
N ASN A 111 -3.66 -10.83 -5.26
CA ASN A 111 -2.49 -11.30 -4.52
C ASN A 111 -1.87 -10.17 -3.70
N ALA A 112 -1.19 -10.55 -2.61
CA ALA A 112 -0.41 -9.68 -1.74
C ALA A 112 0.65 -10.51 -1.02
N TRP A 113 1.77 -9.89 -0.62
CA TRP A 113 2.78 -10.45 0.32
C TRP A 113 3.43 -11.77 -0.07
N VAL A 114 3.36 -12.17 -1.35
CA VAL A 114 3.98 -13.39 -1.87
C VAL A 114 5.11 -13.05 -2.84
N GLY A 115 6.06 -13.97 -2.99
CA GLY A 115 7.20 -13.80 -3.89
C GLY A 115 8.03 -12.57 -3.53
N ASN A 116 8.33 -11.74 -4.52
CA ASN A 116 9.15 -10.53 -4.37
C ASN A 116 8.34 -9.27 -4.05
N ALA A 117 7.13 -9.42 -3.49
CA ALA A 117 6.31 -8.29 -3.10
C ALA A 117 6.90 -7.53 -1.93
N GLY A 118 6.98 -6.21 -2.06
CA GLY A 118 7.49 -5.32 -1.03
C GLY A 118 7.39 -3.86 -1.44
N ILE A 119 7.51 -2.99 -0.45
CA ILE A 119 7.33 -1.55 -0.60
C ILE A 119 8.59 -0.86 -0.09
N HIS A 120 9.26 -0.12 -0.96
CA HIS A 120 10.23 0.88 -0.54
C HIS A 120 9.47 2.17 -0.22
N VAL A 121 9.48 2.56 1.05
CA VAL A 121 8.81 3.78 1.52
C VAL A 121 9.87 4.85 1.77
N HIS A 122 9.70 6.02 1.17
CA HIS A 122 10.56 7.18 1.41
C HIS A 122 9.75 8.49 1.32
N GLY A 123 10.22 9.55 1.98
CA GLY A 123 9.52 10.82 2.05
C GLY A 123 9.72 11.53 3.38
N THR A 124 8.83 12.47 3.68
CA THR A 124 8.80 13.23 4.93
C THR A 124 7.52 12.95 5.72
N ASP A 125 7.47 13.39 6.97
CA ASP A 125 6.25 13.37 7.76
C ASP A 125 5.17 14.20 7.06
N GLY A 126 4.19 13.51 6.47
CA GLY A 126 3.08 14.13 5.72
C GLY A 126 3.06 13.82 4.23
N THR A 127 4.16 13.38 3.61
CA THR A 127 4.16 12.96 2.20
C THR A 127 5.11 11.78 2.00
N MET A 128 4.54 10.64 1.61
CA MET A 128 5.26 9.39 1.45
C MET A 128 5.10 8.87 0.04
N THR A 129 6.21 8.51 -0.59
CA THR A 129 6.24 7.76 -1.85
C THR A 129 6.42 6.28 -1.52
N LEU A 130 5.55 5.47 -2.11
CA LEU A 130 5.55 4.02 -2.05
C LEU A 130 5.96 3.50 -3.42
N GLU A 131 7.21 3.08 -3.57
CA GLU A 131 7.69 2.35 -4.74
C GLU A 131 7.52 0.86 -4.45
N CYS A 132 6.64 0.18 -5.18
CA CYS A 132 6.22 -1.17 -4.88
C CYS A 132 6.74 -2.13 -5.94
N SER A 133 7.33 -3.24 -5.49
CA SER A 133 7.57 -4.42 -6.31
C SER A 133 6.35 -5.32 -6.22
N ASP A 134 5.86 -5.79 -7.35
CA ASP A 134 4.90 -6.87 -7.36
C ASP A 134 5.61 -8.21 -7.08
N GLY A 135 4.83 -9.24 -6.73
CA GLY A 135 5.39 -10.50 -6.27
C GLY A 135 6.02 -11.38 -7.35
N VAL A 136 6.09 -10.93 -8.61
CA VAL A 136 6.33 -11.79 -9.76
C VAL A 136 7.62 -11.43 -10.49
N GLY A 137 8.52 -12.41 -10.60
CA GLY A 137 9.82 -12.19 -11.22
C GLY A 137 10.80 -11.54 -10.25
N ASP A 138 11.73 -10.76 -10.78
CA ASP A 138 12.75 -10.05 -10.01
C ASP A 138 12.12 -8.87 -9.23
N VAL A 139 12.83 -8.39 -8.20
CA VAL A 139 12.38 -7.22 -7.45
C VAL A 139 12.46 -5.97 -8.34
N ASP A 140 11.31 -5.35 -8.61
CA ASP A 140 11.21 -4.10 -9.39
C ASP A 140 10.26 -3.10 -8.72
N PHE A 141 10.81 -2.14 -8.00
CA PHE A 141 10.01 -1.13 -7.30
C PHE A 141 9.31 -0.11 -8.22
N SER A 142 9.49 -0.22 -9.55
CA SER A 142 8.74 0.57 -10.54
C SER A 142 7.41 -0.06 -10.95
N ASP A 143 7.11 -1.31 -10.53
CA ASP A 143 5.86 -2.01 -10.87
C ASP A 143 4.62 -1.20 -10.48
N TYR A 144 4.66 -0.54 -9.32
CA TYR A 144 3.58 0.33 -8.88
C TYR A 144 4.10 1.45 -7.97
N VAL A 145 3.91 2.70 -8.39
CA VAL A 145 4.41 3.88 -7.66
C VAL A 145 3.24 4.78 -7.27
N VAL A 146 3.11 5.05 -5.97
CA VAL A 146 2.03 5.88 -5.41
C VAL A 146 2.57 6.88 -4.39
N VAL A 147 2.00 8.07 -4.36
CA VAL A 147 2.21 9.07 -3.32
C VAL A 147 0.99 9.12 -2.41
N VAL A 148 1.24 9.08 -1.11
CA VAL A 148 0.24 9.28 -0.06
C VAL A 148 0.62 10.53 0.72
N GLU A 149 -0.23 11.54 0.69
CA GLU A 149 -0.02 12.83 1.34
C GLU A 149 -1.12 13.09 2.36
N LYS A 150 -0.76 13.40 3.62
CA LYS A 150 -1.70 13.85 4.64
C LYS A 150 -2.04 15.32 4.38
N ARG A 151 -3.33 15.64 4.30
CA ARG A 151 -3.86 17.01 4.17
C ARG A 151 -4.04 17.68 5.53
#